data_AF-A0A5B9DMU9-F1
#
_entry.id   AF-A0A5B9DMU9-F1
#
_cell.length_a   1.000
_cell.length_b   1.000
_cell.length_c   1.000
_cell.angle_alpha   90.00
_cell.angle_beta   90.00
_cell.angle_gamma   90.00
#
_symmetry.space_group_name_H-M   'P 1'
#
loop_
_entity.id
_entity.type
_entity.pdbx_description
1 polymer ?
#
loop_
_entity_poly.entity_id
_entity_poly.type
_entity_poly.pdbx_seq_one_letter_code
_entity_poly.pdbx_strand_id
1 'polypeptide(L)'
;MFGGGKIQREYKDVIAAIEKGSRRDPQHNPAASIEKDGAALLRPEHRIVWSDFGRFGEIINVAMHHGPWSFEETDRVTFGFDGPDYGRHYRVWYNDMPAGSLQIGVAHLMMATEGHGAMAELDLDFPQLVPEPELRDMLRTMSFMFMRKDDGVAMRAQADLEVLQIMTRHLWEVQRRPDLVLGMHWRFEGPYEHYSEYLK
;
A
#
# COMPACT_ATOMS: atom_id res chain seq x y z
N MET A 1 18.91 -15.00 25.57
CA MET A 1 19.70 -14.66 24.37
C MET A 1 18.71 -14.44 23.24
N PHE A 2 18.49 -13.19 22.86
CA PHE A 2 17.52 -12.84 21.82
C PHE A 2 18.06 -13.28 20.45
N GLY A 3 17.24 -13.90 19.61
CA GLY A 3 17.60 -14.50 18.31
C GLY A 3 18.06 -13.54 17.21
N GLY A 4 18.54 -12.33 17.56
CA GLY A 4 18.99 -11.31 16.61
C GLY A 4 20.08 -11.82 15.65
N GLY A 5 20.96 -12.72 16.09
CA GLY A 5 21.99 -13.30 15.23
C GLY A 5 21.44 -14.20 14.10
N LYS A 6 20.25 -14.77 14.26
CA LYS A 6 19.61 -15.61 13.23
C LYS A 6 19.02 -14.74 12.12
N ILE A 7 18.21 -13.74 12.46
CA ILE A 7 17.57 -12.83 11.49
C ILE A 7 18.64 -12.08 10.68
N GLN A 8 19.66 -11.54 11.36
CA GLN A 8 20.76 -10.84 10.70
C GLN A 8 21.49 -11.69 9.66
N ARG A 9 21.60 -13.00 9.90
CA ARG A 9 22.24 -13.94 8.96
C ARG A 9 21.30 -14.34 7.82
N GLU A 10 20.03 -14.61 8.13
CA GLU A 10 19.04 -15.13 7.19
C GLU A 10 18.58 -14.05 6.19
N TYR A 11 18.45 -12.81 6.64
CA TYR A 11 17.98 -11.66 5.86
C TYR A 11 19.10 -10.68 5.52
N LYS A 12 20.37 -11.10 5.57
CA LYS A 12 21.54 -10.23 5.37
C LYS A 12 21.46 -9.39 4.08
N ASP A 13 20.95 -9.99 3.00
CA ASP A 13 20.90 -9.35 1.68
C ASP A 13 19.75 -8.33 1.63
N VAL A 14 18.62 -8.64 2.28
CA VAL A 14 17.49 -7.70 2.46
C VAL A 14 17.92 -6.51 3.31
N ILE A 15 18.58 -6.77 4.44
CA ILE A 15 19.11 -5.72 5.34
C ILE A 15 20.10 -4.84 4.59
N ALA A 16 21.03 -5.43 3.84
CA ALA A 16 21.99 -4.67 3.05
C ALA A 16 21.31 -3.79 1.98
N ALA A 17 20.27 -4.28 1.32
CA ALA A 17 19.52 -3.52 0.33
C ALA A 17 18.70 -2.37 0.96
N ILE A 18 18.14 -2.59 2.16
CA ILE A 18 17.47 -1.52 2.93
C ILE A 18 18.48 -0.44 3.31
N GLU A 19 19.64 -0.81 3.87
CA GLU A 19 20.60 0.16 4.41
C GLU A 19 21.40 0.92 3.34
N LYS A 20 21.66 0.31 2.18
CA LYS A 20 22.61 0.84 1.17
C LYS A 20 22.00 1.04 -0.20
N GLY A 21 20.75 0.63 -0.39
CA GLY A 21 20.05 0.78 -1.65
C GLY A 21 19.87 2.25 -2.02
N SER A 22 19.65 2.48 -3.30
CA SER A 22 19.18 3.78 -3.80
C SER A 22 17.75 3.63 -4.26
N ARG A 23 16.96 4.69 -4.07
CA ARG A 23 15.59 4.74 -4.58
C ARG A 23 15.57 4.42 -6.07
N ARG A 24 14.79 3.41 -6.45
CA ARG A 24 14.52 3.08 -7.84
C ARG A 24 13.50 4.04 -8.45
N ASP A 25 13.71 4.40 -9.71
CA ASP A 25 12.70 5.05 -10.52
C ASP A 25 11.62 4.03 -10.94
N PRO A 26 10.35 4.26 -10.57
CA PRO A 26 9.26 3.31 -10.84
C PRO A 26 8.97 3.22 -12.34
N GLN A 27 8.79 1.99 -12.85
CA GLN A 27 8.47 1.73 -14.25
C GLN A 27 7.05 1.17 -14.40
N HIS A 28 6.07 2.06 -14.56
CA HIS A 28 4.66 1.66 -14.63
C HIS A 28 4.35 0.88 -15.92
N ASN A 29 3.81 -0.32 -15.77
CA ASN A 29 3.23 -1.15 -16.83
C ASN A 29 1.78 -1.50 -16.48
N PRO A 30 0.84 -0.54 -16.54
CA PRO A 30 -0.55 -0.77 -16.13
C PRO A 30 -1.27 -1.74 -17.09
N ALA A 31 -2.27 -2.46 -16.58
CA ALA A 31 -3.11 -3.26 -17.46
C ALA A 31 -3.90 -2.37 -18.44
N ALA A 32 -4.07 -2.84 -19.67
CA ALA A 32 -4.75 -2.08 -20.72
C ALA A 32 -6.25 -1.84 -20.43
N SER A 33 -6.88 -2.70 -19.64
CA SER A 33 -8.29 -2.61 -19.25
C SER A 33 -8.54 -3.45 -18.00
N ILE A 34 -9.56 -3.07 -17.23
CA ILE A 34 -10.03 -3.81 -16.05
C ILE A 34 -10.68 -5.15 -16.41
N GLU A 35 -11.10 -5.32 -17.67
CA GLU A 35 -11.69 -6.55 -18.20
C GLU A 35 -10.66 -7.57 -18.69
N LYS A 36 -9.35 -7.23 -18.72
CA LYS A 36 -8.27 -8.04 -19.32
C LYS A 36 -8.31 -9.50 -18.85
N ASP A 37 -8.56 -9.70 -17.56
CA ASP A 37 -8.48 -11.01 -16.90
C ASP A 37 -9.87 -11.58 -16.53
N GLY A 38 -10.92 -11.07 -17.18
CA GLY A 38 -12.30 -11.52 -17.03
C GLY A 38 -13.25 -10.37 -16.65
N ALA A 39 -14.54 -10.57 -16.88
CA ALA A 39 -15.58 -9.57 -16.57
C ALA A 39 -16.80 -10.15 -15.84
N ALA A 40 -16.78 -11.44 -15.49
CA ALA A 40 -17.95 -12.16 -15.01
C ALA A 40 -18.53 -11.58 -13.70
N LEU A 41 -17.68 -11.00 -12.86
CA LEU A 41 -18.07 -10.39 -11.58
C LEU A 41 -17.79 -8.88 -11.54
N LEU A 42 -17.52 -8.30 -12.69
CA LEU A 42 -17.16 -6.90 -12.82
C LEU A 42 -18.40 -6.01 -12.75
N ARG A 43 -18.57 -5.32 -11.63
CA ARG A 43 -19.63 -4.32 -11.40
C ARG A 43 -19.25 -2.91 -11.87
N PRO A 44 -20.22 -1.99 -12.08
CA PRO A 44 -19.96 -0.61 -12.48
C PRO A 44 -18.99 0.14 -11.55
N GLU A 45 -19.06 -0.10 -10.24
CA GLU A 45 -18.22 0.55 -9.23
C GLU A 45 -16.73 0.26 -9.45
N HIS A 46 -16.38 -0.94 -9.91
CA HIS A 46 -14.99 -1.29 -10.21
C HIS A 46 -14.43 -0.43 -11.34
N ARG A 47 -15.24 -0.11 -12.36
CA ARG A 47 -14.81 0.73 -13.47
C ARG A 47 -14.57 2.18 -13.03
N ILE A 48 -15.38 2.67 -12.10
CA ILE A 48 -15.23 4.00 -11.51
C ILE A 48 -13.90 4.08 -10.76
N VAL A 49 -13.69 3.20 -9.77
CA VAL A 49 -12.45 3.20 -8.98
C VAL A 49 -11.22 2.95 -9.86
N TRP A 50 -11.29 2.03 -10.81
CA TRP A 50 -10.20 1.82 -11.76
C TRP A 50 -9.88 3.08 -12.57
N SER A 51 -10.89 3.79 -13.06
CA SER A 51 -10.68 5.05 -13.79
C SER A 51 -10.08 6.13 -12.89
N ASP A 52 -10.66 6.35 -11.71
CA ASP A 52 -10.24 7.40 -10.76
C ASP A 52 -8.79 7.22 -10.31
N PHE A 53 -8.36 5.97 -10.12
CA PHE A 53 -7.00 5.64 -9.69
C PHE A 53 -6.00 5.51 -10.85
N GLY A 54 -6.37 5.91 -12.07
CA GLY A 54 -5.52 5.85 -13.28
C GLY A 54 -4.16 6.52 -13.18
N ARG A 55 -4.02 7.50 -12.29
CA ARG A 55 -2.78 8.24 -12.06
C ARG A 55 -2.20 8.01 -10.67
N PHE A 56 -2.74 7.06 -9.91
CA PHE A 56 -2.35 6.86 -8.52
C PHE A 56 -0.85 6.60 -8.39
N GLY A 57 -0.30 5.71 -9.21
CA GLY A 57 1.13 5.40 -9.23
C GLY A 57 2.02 6.63 -9.43
N GLU A 58 1.64 7.56 -10.30
CA GLU A 58 2.38 8.81 -10.50
C GLU A 58 2.28 9.71 -9.27
N ILE A 59 1.06 9.91 -8.76
CA ILE A 59 0.75 10.83 -7.66
C ILE A 59 1.44 10.38 -6.37
N ILE A 60 1.34 9.10 -6.03
CA ILE A 60 1.88 8.54 -4.79
C ILE A 60 3.42 8.59 -4.79
N ASN A 61 4.06 8.38 -5.95
CA ASN A 61 5.50 8.47 -6.09
C ASN A 61 6.02 9.92 -6.02
N VAL A 62 5.23 10.91 -6.48
CA VAL A 62 5.54 12.33 -6.28
C VAL A 62 5.39 12.69 -4.79
N ALA A 63 4.33 12.22 -4.12
CA ALA A 63 4.14 12.47 -2.70
C ALA A 63 5.30 11.93 -1.84
N MET A 64 5.90 10.79 -2.23
CA MET A 64 7.01 10.14 -1.53
C MET A 64 8.39 10.33 -2.19
N HIS A 65 8.57 11.33 -3.05
CA HIS A 65 9.81 11.47 -3.83
C HIS A 65 11.09 11.65 -2.99
N HIS A 66 10.97 12.09 -1.74
CA HIS A 66 12.10 12.23 -0.80
C HIS A 66 12.43 10.93 -0.04
N GLY A 67 11.53 9.94 -0.06
CA GLY A 67 11.67 8.70 0.68
C GLY A 67 12.19 7.53 -0.16
N PRO A 68 12.54 6.41 0.49
CA PRO A 68 13.04 5.22 -0.20
C PRO A 68 11.93 4.44 -0.94
N TRP A 69 10.67 4.72 -0.64
CA TRP A 69 9.53 3.99 -1.18
C TRP A 69 9.22 4.39 -2.63
N SER A 70 8.90 3.39 -3.43
CA SER A 70 8.30 3.60 -4.75
C SER A 70 7.27 2.52 -5.09
N PHE A 71 6.32 2.89 -5.93
CA PHE A 71 5.15 2.07 -6.30
C PHE A 71 5.17 1.88 -7.81
N GLU A 72 5.31 0.65 -8.26
CA GLU A 72 5.37 0.32 -9.68
C GLU A 72 4.05 -0.35 -10.07
N GLU A 73 3.26 0.30 -10.92
CA GLU A 73 2.00 -0.30 -11.39
C GLU A 73 2.32 -1.46 -12.34
N THR A 74 1.63 -2.58 -12.15
CA THR A 74 1.86 -3.81 -12.91
C THR A 74 0.58 -4.28 -13.57
N ASP A 75 0.73 -5.06 -14.63
CA ASP A 75 -0.37 -5.68 -15.36
C ASP A 75 -0.75 -7.06 -14.79
N ARG A 76 -0.16 -7.41 -13.65
CA ARG A 76 -0.35 -8.67 -12.94
C ARG A 76 -1.55 -8.56 -12.02
N VAL A 77 -2.55 -9.38 -12.29
CA VAL A 77 -3.76 -9.50 -11.48
C VAL A 77 -3.61 -10.61 -10.44
N THR A 78 -4.05 -10.32 -9.22
CA THR A 78 -4.24 -11.32 -8.17
C THR A 78 -5.60 -11.99 -8.32
N PHE A 79 -5.66 -13.31 -8.10
CA PHE A 79 -6.92 -14.04 -8.13
C PHE A 79 -7.31 -14.43 -6.71
N GLY A 80 -8.45 -13.90 -6.27
CA GLY A 80 -9.11 -14.31 -5.03
C GLY A 80 -9.98 -15.55 -5.24
N PHE A 81 -10.67 -15.96 -4.17
CA PHE A 81 -11.56 -17.13 -4.18
C PHE A 81 -12.75 -16.95 -5.15
N ASP A 82 -13.28 -15.73 -5.24
CA ASP A 82 -14.46 -15.43 -6.05
C ASP A 82 -14.13 -15.01 -7.48
N GLY A 83 -12.88 -14.62 -7.78
CA GLY A 83 -12.51 -14.14 -9.11
C GLY A 83 -11.25 -13.28 -9.11
N PRO A 84 -10.93 -12.63 -10.24
CA PRO A 84 -9.84 -11.66 -10.27
C PRO A 84 -10.19 -10.50 -9.33
N ASP A 85 -9.16 -10.03 -8.64
CA ASP A 85 -9.26 -8.85 -7.80
C ASP A 85 -9.32 -7.60 -8.69
N TYR A 86 -10.54 -7.17 -9.01
CA TYR A 86 -10.75 -6.03 -9.91
C TYR A 86 -10.22 -4.74 -9.29
N GLY A 87 -9.14 -4.23 -9.85
CA GLY A 87 -8.43 -3.10 -9.28
C GLY A 87 -7.06 -2.90 -9.90
N ARG A 88 -6.37 -1.86 -9.46
CA ARG A 88 -5.00 -1.57 -9.89
C ARG A 88 -4.00 -2.26 -8.98
N HIS A 89 -2.99 -2.89 -9.58
CA HIS A 89 -2.00 -3.68 -8.86
C HIS A 89 -0.64 -3.03 -8.94
N TYR A 90 0.05 -2.99 -7.81
CA TYR A 90 1.35 -2.35 -7.67
C TYR A 90 2.32 -3.31 -7.00
N ARG A 91 3.54 -3.35 -7.53
CA ARG A 91 4.71 -3.81 -6.76
C ARG A 91 5.18 -2.66 -5.89
N VAL A 92 5.37 -2.92 -4.60
CA VAL A 92 5.94 -1.95 -3.66
C VAL A 92 7.44 -2.21 -3.54
N TRP A 93 8.22 -1.14 -3.62
CA TRP A 93 9.67 -1.18 -3.52
C TRP A 93 10.13 -0.32 -2.36
N TYR A 94 11.15 -0.81 -1.67
CA TYR A 94 11.97 0.00 -0.77
C TYR A 94 13.38 0.05 -1.37
N ASN A 95 13.84 1.23 -1.74
CA ASN A 95 15.02 1.41 -2.59
C ASN A 95 14.89 0.63 -3.92
N ASP A 96 15.78 -0.34 -4.17
CA ASP A 96 15.74 -1.24 -5.32
C ASP A 96 15.23 -2.64 -4.97
N MET A 97 14.77 -2.84 -3.73
CA MET A 97 14.38 -4.13 -3.19
C MET A 97 12.85 -4.28 -3.22
N PRO A 98 12.31 -5.37 -3.80
CA PRO A 98 10.88 -5.64 -3.75
C PRO A 98 10.44 -5.87 -2.31
N ALA A 99 9.59 -4.98 -1.81
CA ALA A 99 9.19 -4.95 -0.40
C ALA A 99 7.74 -5.39 -0.17
N GLY A 100 6.97 -5.59 -1.23
CA GLY A 100 5.61 -6.10 -1.13
C GLY A 100 4.73 -5.80 -2.34
N SER A 101 3.43 -5.74 -2.10
CA SER A 101 2.40 -5.43 -3.08
C SER A 101 1.31 -4.53 -2.52
N LEU A 102 0.69 -3.76 -3.41
CA LEU A 102 -0.48 -2.95 -3.11
C LEU A 102 -1.54 -3.22 -4.18
N GLN A 103 -2.78 -3.34 -3.75
CA GLN A 103 -3.92 -3.43 -4.64
C GLN A 103 -4.93 -2.35 -4.29
N ILE A 104 -5.42 -1.63 -5.30
CA ILE A 104 -6.49 -0.65 -5.13
C ILE A 104 -7.75 -1.17 -5.79
N GLY A 105 -8.80 -1.33 -5.01
CA GLY A 105 -10.08 -1.85 -5.45
C GLY A 105 -11.25 -1.10 -4.83
N VAL A 106 -12.45 -1.63 -5.03
CA VAL A 106 -13.68 -1.02 -4.52
C VAL A 106 -13.89 -1.33 -3.04
N ALA A 107 -14.17 -0.30 -2.25
CA ALA A 107 -14.71 -0.45 -0.91
C ALA A 107 -16.23 -0.73 -0.98
N HIS A 108 -16.63 -2.00 -1.08
CA HIS A 108 -18.03 -2.35 -1.39
C HIS A 108 -19.06 -1.84 -0.38
N LEU A 109 -18.72 -1.83 0.90
CA LEU A 109 -19.62 -1.32 1.93
C LEU A 109 -19.78 0.20 1.82
N MET A 110 -18.68 0.93 1.61
CA MET A 110 -18.74 2.39 1.45
C MET A 110 -19.41 2.83 0.17
N MET A 111 -19.17 2.14 -0.96
CA MET A 111 -19.89 2.40 -2.20
C MET A 111 -21.41 2.27 -2.02
N ALA A 112 -21.87 1.32 -1.20
CA ALA A 112 -23.28 1.13 -0.93
C ALA A 112 -23.90 2.22 -0.04
N THR A 113 -23.12 2.87 0.83
CA THR A 113 -23.62 3.85 1.80
C THR A 113 -23.34 5.30 1.43
N GLU A 114 -22.22 5.58 0.76
CA GLU A 114 -21.72 6.94 0.48
C GLU A 114 -21.57 7.23 -1.02
N GLY A 115 -21.77 6.24 -1.89
CA GLY A 115 -21.74 6.40 -3.36
C GLY A 115 -20.35 6.51 -3.98
N HIS A 116 -19.31 6.71 -3.17
CA HIS A 116 -17.90 6.71 -3.57
C HIS A 116 -17.06 6.07 -2.46
N GLY A 117 -16.25 5.08 -2.81
CA GLY A 117 -15.38 4.40 -1.83
C GLY A 117 -14.37 3.48 -2.50
N ALA A 118 -13.12 3.59 -2.06
CA ALA A 118 -12.01 2.75 -2.52
C ALA A 118 -11.29 2.14 -1.32
N MET A 119 -10.65 1.01 -1.57
CA MET A 119 -9.77 0.35 -0.61
C MET A 119 -8.40 0.14 -1.22
N ALA A 120 -7.37 0.24 -0.38
CA ALA A 120 -6.00 -0.16 -0.66
C ALA A 120 -5.62 -1.33 0.25
N GLU A 121 -5.36 -2.48 -0.33
CA GLU A 121 -4.81 -3.65 0.36
C GLU A 121 -3.29 -3.66 0.18
N LEU A 122 -2.57 -3.46 1.28
CA LEU A 122 -1.12 -3.37 1.32
C LEU A 122 -0.56 -4.62 2.03
N ASP A 123 0.32 -5.33 1.33
CA ASP A 123 1.12 -6.42 1.86
C ASP A 123 2.59 -6.02 1.82
N LEU A 124 3.25 -6.00 2.97
CA LEU A 124 4.70 -5.82 3.07
C LEU A 124 5.38 -7.08 3.57
N ASP A 125 6.46 -7.47 2.91
CA ASP A 125 7.20 -8.71 3.23
C ASP A 125 8.14 -8.54 4.43
N PHE A 126 8.79 -7.37 4.54
CA PHE A 126 9.85 -7.12 5.53
C PHE A 126 9.67 -5.84 6.38
N PRO A 127 8.44 -5.50 6.85
CA PRO A 127 8.16 -4.24 7.55
C PRO A 127 9.03 -4.02 8.80
N GLN A 128 9.35 -5.08 9.55
CA GLN A 128 10.16 -5.00 10.77
C GLN A 128 11.65 -4.69 10.53
N LEU A 129 12.12 -4.79 9.28
CA LEU A 129 13.51 -4.48 8.91
C LEU A 129 13.66 -3.04 8.40
N VAL A 130 12.54 -2.37 8.09
CA VAL A 130 12.52 -1.00 7.58
C VAL A 130 12.61 0.00 8.73
N PRO A 131 13.35 1.12 8.59
CA PRO A 131 13.34 2.20 9.57
C PRO A 131 11.93 2.72 9.88
N GLU A 132 11.61 2.81 11.19
CA GLU A 132 10.31 3.26 11.68
C GLU A 132 9.82 4.57 11.04
N PRO A 133 10.64 5.64 10.92
CA PRO A 133 10.15 6.90 10.39
C PRO A 133 9.68 6.80 8.94
N GLU A 134 10.33 5.96 8.14
CA GLU A 134 10.03 5.79 6.72
C GLU A 134 8.83 4.88 6.49
N LEU A 135 8.68 3.83 7.31
CA LEU A 135 7.48 3.01 7.30
C LEU A 135 6.26 3.86 7.71
N ARG A 136 6.40 4.65 8.79
CA ARG A 136 5.34 5.56 9.25
C ARG A 136 4.97 6.59 8.19
N ASP A 137 5.95 7.20 7.53
CA ASP A 137 5.72 8.22 6.50
C ASP A 137 4.97 7.65 5.29
N MET A 138 5.34 6.46 4.83
CA MET A 138 4.61 5.76 3.76
C MET A 138 3.17 5.43 4.19
N LEU A 139 2.97 4.84 5.38
CA LEU A 139 1.63 4.50 5.84
C LEU A 139 0.74 5.73 6.03
N ARG A 140 1.31 6.84 6.54
CA ARG A 140 0.60 8.12 6.68
C ARG A 140 0.23 8.69 5.31
N THR A 141 1.16 8.67 4.36
CA THR A 141 0.91 9.15 3.00
C THR A 141 -0.18 8.33 2.32
N MET A 142 -0.15 7.00 2.49
CA MET A 142 -1.20 6.10 2.01
C MET A 142 -2.55 6.41 2.67
N SER A 143 -2.60 6.58 3.99
CA SER A 143 -3.83 6.94 4.71
C SER A 143 -4.47 8.20 4.09
N PHE A 144 -3.70 9.27 3.85
CA PHE A 144 -4.23 10.49 3.22
C PHE A 144 -4.91 10.26 1.87
N MET A 145 -4.46 9.29 1.07
CA MET A 145 -5.07 9.00 -0.24
C MET A 145 -6.49 8.44 -0.13
N PHE A 146 -6.87 7.87 1.02
CA PHE A 146 -8.18 7.27 1.22
C PHE A 146 -9.09 8.10 2.15
N MET A 147 -8.61 9.22 2.68
CA MET A 147 -9.38 10.05 3.60
C MET A 147 -10.41 10.94 2.92
N ARG A 148 -11.42 11.30 3.71
CA ARG A 148 -12.30 12.45 3.44
C ARG A 148 -11.50 13.73 3.43
N LYS A 149 -11.98 14.71 2.69
CA LYS A 149 -11.41 16.06 2.76
C LYS A 149 -11.89 16.74 4.03
N ASP A 150 -10.96 17.18 4.85
CA ASP A 150 -11.24 17.91 6.09
C ASP A 150 -10.14 18.95 6.35
N ASP A 151 -10.19 19.60 7.51
CA ASP A 151 -9.11 20.42 8.04
C ASP A 151 -7.81 19.61 8.13
N GLY A 152 -6.71 20.20 7.67
CA GLY A 152 -5.42 19.52 7.57
C GLY A 152 -4.86 19.05 8.93
N VAL A 153 -5.23 19.70 10.04
CA VAL A 153 -4.82 19.26 11.38
C VAL A 153 -5.61 18.03 11.79
N ALA A 154 -6.93 18.03 11.56
CA ALA A 154 -7.79 16.89 11.84
C ALA A 154 -7.38 15.66 11.02
N MET A 155 -7.13 15.84 9.72
CA MET A 155 -6.65 14.77 8.85
C MET A 155 -5.32 14.18 9.34
N ARG A 156 -4.34 15.03 9.69
CA ARG A 156 -3.05 14.57 10.21
C ARG A 156 -3.21 13.77 11.51
N ALA A 157 -4.02 14.26 12.44
CA ALA A 157 -4.26 13.57 13.70
C ALA A 157 -4.93 12.20 13.51
N GLN A 158 -5.89 12.11 12.58
CA GLN A 158 -6.56 10.86 12.27
C GLN A 158 -5.61 9.87 11.56
N ALA A 159 -4.85 10.31 10.56
CA ALA A 159 -3.84 9.47 9.90
C ALA A 159 -2.80 8.97 10.92
N ASP A 160 -2.35 9.81 11.85
CA ASP A 160 -1.39 9.43 12.89
C ASP A 160 -1.93 8.34 13.81
N LEU A 161 -3.19 8.47 14.21
CA LEU A 161 -3.84 7.48 15.04
C LEU A 161 -3.98 6.13 14.32
N GLU A 162 -4.41 6.15 13.06
CA GLU A 162 -4.52 4.93 12.23
C GLU A 162 -3.15 4.26 12.08
N VAL A 163 -2.13 5.01 11.67
CA VAL A 163 -0.77 4.49 11.48
C VAL A 163 -0.19 3.92 12.78
N LEU A 164 -0.40 4.60 13.90
CA LEU A 164 0.02 4.10 15.22
C LEU A 164 -0.64 2.75 15.53
N GLN A 165 -1.93 2.58 15.23
CA GLN A 165 -2.64 1.32 15.44
C GLN A 165 -2.07 0.20 14.56
N ILE A 166 -1.79 0.48 13.28
CA ILE A 166 -1.16 -0.46 12.34
C ILE A 166 0.17 -0.97 12.90
N MET A 167 1.07 -0.03 13.19
CA MET A 167 2.43 -0.33 13.61
C MET A 167 2.45 -1.01 14.98
N THR A 168 1.57 -0.60 15.91
CA THR A 168 1.45 -1.22 17.23
C THR A 168 0.96 -2.66 17.11
N ARG A 169 -0.06 -2.93 16.27
CA ARG A 169 -0.54 -4.29 16.04
C ARG A 169 0.57 -5.18 15.46
N HIS A 170 1.30 -4.68 14.47
CA HIS A 170 2.40 -5.43 13.88
C HIS A 170 3.53 -5.69 14.89
N LEU A 171 3.87 -4.70 15.71
CA LEU A 171 4.86 -4.84 16.78
C LEU A 171 4.50 -5.97 17.76
N TRP A 172 3.24 -6.08 18.17
CA TRP A 172 2.79 -7.17 19.04
C TRP A 172 2.93 -8.55 18.39
N GLU A 173 2.70 -8.66 17.08
CA GLU A 173 2.92 -9.91 16.36
C GLU A 173 4.41 -10.28 16.28
N VAL A 174 5.29 -9.31 16.02
CA VAL A 174 6.75 -9.52 16.01
C VAL A 174 7.24 -9.92 17.40
N GLN A 175 6.78 -9.23 18.44
CA GLN A 175 7.16 -9.53 19.83
C GLN A 175 6.75 -10.96 20.25
N ARG A 176 5.61 -11.45 19.74
CA ARG A 176 5.15 -12.82 19.98
C ARG A 176 6.03 -13.87 19.31
N ARG A 177 6.70 -13.53 18.21
CA ARG A 177 7.53 -14.45 17.40
C ARG A 177 8.86 -13.79 16.99
N PRO A 178 9.77 -13.53 17.94
CA PRO A 178 10.96 -12.70 17.71
C PRO A 178 12.04 -13.34 16.81
N ASP A 179 11.92 -14.63 16.49
CA ASP A 179 12.87 -15.37 15.65
C ASP A 179 12.46 -15.45 14.17
N LEU A 180 11.39 -14.74 13.79
CA LEU A 180 10.82 -14.70 12.45
C LEU A 180 10.76 -13.27 11.91
N VAL A 181 10.79 -13.16 10.59
CA VAL A 181 10.34 -11.95 9.89
C VAL A 181 8.90 -12.13 9.50
N LEU A 182 8.03 -11.25 10.00
CA LEU A 182 6.60 -11.30 9.75
C LEU A 182 6.24 -10.25 8.70
N GLY A 183 5.44 -10.67 7.71
CA GLY A 183 4.79 -9.74 6.81
C GLY A 183 3.73 -8.91 7.54
N MET A 184 3.38 -7.77 6.96
CA MET A 184 2.29 -6.92 7.41
C MET A 184 1.26 -6.82 6.31
N HIS A 185 0.04 -7.26 6.61
CA HIS A 185 -1.14 -7.04 5.79
C HIS A 185 -1.98 -5.94 6.42
N TRP A 186 -2.37 -4.94 5.63
CA TRP A 186 -3.28 -3.89 6.06
C TRP A 186 -4.21 -3.46 4.95
N ARG A 187 -5.38 -2.93 5.34
CA ARG A 187 -6.36 -2.35 4.43
C ARG A 187 -6.66 -0.92 4.84
N PHE A 188 -6.41 0.03 3.93
CA PHE A 188 -6.93 1.39 4.01
C PHE A 188 -8.25 1.43 3.27
N GLU A 189 -9.28 2.03 3.83
CA GLU A 189 -10.61 2.11 3.22
C GLU A 189 -11.19 3.50 3.47
N GLY A 190 -11.75 4.11 2.43
CA GLY A 190 -12.37 5.43 2.58
C GLY A 190 -12.90 6.03 1.28
N PRO A 191 -13.56 7.18 1.36
CA PRO A 191 -14.18 7.86 0.22
C PRO A 191 -13.20 8.61 -0.69
N TYR A 192 -11.89 8.59 -0.37
CA TYR A 192 -10.79 9.12 -1.20
C TYR A 192 -10.95 10.55 -1.75
N GLU A 193 -11.80 11.38 -1.13
CA GLU A 193 -12.07 12.75 -1.55
C GLU A 193 -10.81 13.62 -1.58
N HIS A 194 -9.87 13.39 -0.65
CA HIS A 194 -8.59 14.08 -0.65
C HIS A 194 -7.73 13.73 -1.86
N TYR A 195 -7.69 12.44 -2.24
CA TYR A 195 -6.98 11.99 -3.44
C TYR A 195 -7.57 12.60 -4.71
N SER A 196 -8.89 12.75 -4.80
CA SER A 196 -9.56 13.34 -5.96
C SER A 196 -9.14 14.79 -6.25
N GLU A 197 -8.59 15.53 -5.28
CA GLU A 197 -8.04 16.88 -5.51
C GLU A 197 -6.77 16.86 -6.38
N TYR A 198 -6.00 15.77 -6.38
CA TYR A 198 -4.81 15.62 -7.22
C TYR A 198 -5.12 15.29 -8.68
N LEU A 199 -6.38 15.03 -9.01
CA LEU A 199 -6.85 14.72 -10.37
C LEU A 199 -7.28 15.97 -11.16
N LYS A 200 -7.38 17.12 -10.51
CA LYS A 200 -7.77 18.41 -11.10
C LYS A 200 -6.57 19.12 -11.72
#